data_AF-A0A2D4KZ64-F1
#
_entry.id   AF-A0A2D4KZ64-F1
#
_cell.length_a   1.000
_cell.length_b   1.000
_cell.length_c   1.000
_cell.angle_alpha   90.00
_cell.angle_beta   90.00
_cell.angle_gamma   90.00
#
_symmetry.space_group_name_H-M   'P 1'
#
loop_
_entity.id
_entity.type
_entity.pdbx_description
1 polymer ?
#
loop_
_entity_poly.entity_id
_entity_poly.type
_entity_poly.pdbx_seq_one_letter_code
_entity_poly.pdbx_strand_id
1 'polypeptide(L)'
;MQDNMVQLKHKSIRYELRMDLEEASFRKHQAELTTSQRVSLYALRSLINILVLVFLGVSFYCIYLAVTYSQEKIGKADSPDKSQYLLELLLAYLPSAVITAANLLVPMIFHVLVPLEKYPLSFQIKITLLRNVVLRFASLIVVLVTLWGQITCNGNPQNSKCHNCGYNNHLHPCWETSVGQEMYKLMIFDLVITFLVILLVEFPRKMLVTYWPSNLLLKWWGEQEFMVPDNILGLVYGQTLCWTGALFCPLLPVLNTIKYIAVFYMKKLSLYANCRPAERTFRASSSNSFFLLILLLGFTISCVPALYSIFVLPPSKACGPFRDQSTMWSVVSHAVSELPAGAQDFLRFVGSVAFSAPLFLLLSVFMFYLKALASSYSSRIKSLKGQLCLEGQDKFFLVKRISELSQ
;
A
#
# COMPACT_ATOMS: atom_id res chain seq x y z
N MET A 1 -10.03 -2.38 -35.52
CA MET A 1 -9.89 -2.61 -34.06
C MET A 1 -9.36 -4.01 -33.75
N GLN A 2 -9.88 -5.06 -34.41
CA GLN A 2 -9.45 -6.45 -34.23
C GLN A 2 -7.96 -6.69 -34.56
N ASP A 3 -7.44 -6.13 -35.66
CA ASP A 3 -6.05 -6.33 -36.08
C ASP A 3 -5.03 -5.73 -35.11
N ASN A 4 -5.31 -4.54 -34.57
CA ASN A 4 -4.49 -3.93 -33.52
C ASN A 4 -4.46 -4.80 -32.26
N MET A 5 -5.59 -5.43 -31.92
CA MET A 5 -5.71 -6.34 -30.78
C MET A 5 -4.87 -7.61 -30.97
N VAL A 6 -4.89 -8.18 -32.19
CA VAL A 6 -4.08 -9.35 -32.55
C VAL A 6 -2.59 -9.02 -32.51
N GLN A 7 -2.18 -7.88 -33.06
CA GLN A 7 -0.79 -7.42 -33.01
C GLN A 7 -0.29 -7.19 -31.58
N LEU A 8 -1.12 -6.58 -30.72
CA LEU A 8 -0.79 -6.37 -29.31
C LEU A 8 -0.63 -7.69 -28.57
N LYS A 9 -1.53 -8.66 -28.79
CA LYS A 9 -1.41 -10.02 -28.23
C LYS A 9 -0.14 -10.72 -28.70
N HIS A 10 0.16 -10.65 -29.99
CA HIS A 10 1.36 -11.28 -30.53
C HIS A 10 2.64 -10.69 -29.94
N LYS A 11 2.71 -9.35 -29.81
CA LYS A 11 3.81 -8.67 -29.11
C LYS A 11 3.91 -9.12 -27.65
N SER A 12 2.79 -9.15 -26.92
CA SER A 12 2.77 -9.58 -25.51
C SER A 12 3.28 -11.01 -25.32
N ILE A 13 2.84 -11.96 -26.15
CA ILE A 13 3.28 -13.37 -26.08
C ILE A 13 4.78 -13.48 -26.39
N ARG A 14 5.25 -12.75 -27.41
CA ARG A 14 6.68 -12.69 -27.73
C ARG A 14 7.52 -12.18 -26.56
N TYR A 15 7.05 -11.15 -25.87
CA TYR A 15 7.72 -10.63 -24.67
C TYR A 15 7.71 -11.64 -23.53
N GLU A 16 6.58 -12.30 -23.26
CA GLU A 16 6.49 -13.31 -22.20
C GLU A 16 7.47 -14.47 -22.47
N LEU A 17 7.52 -14.98 -23.70
CA LEU A 17 8.48 -16.03 -24.10
C LEU A 17 9.94 -15.57 -23.99
N ARG A 18 10.24 -14.33 -24.38
CA ARG A 18 11.60 -13.77 -24.26
C ARG A 18 12.02 -13.68 -22.80
N MET A 19 11.13 -13.24 -21.93
CA MET A 19 11.37 -13.17 -20.49
C MET A 19 11.62 -14.55 -19.89
N ASP A 20 10.83 -15.56 -20.25
CA ASP A 20 11.01 -16.94 -19.79
C ASP A 20 12.35 -17.53 -20.27
N LEU A 21 12.75 -17.26 -21.51
CA LEU A 21 14.05 -17.65 -22.06
C LEU A 21 15.22 -16.96 -21.35
N GLU A 22 15.12 -15.65 -21.10
CA GLU A 22 16.11 -14.89 -20.33
C GLU A 22 16.22 -15.41 -18.88
N GLU A 23 15.11 -15.82 -18.27
CA GLU A 23 15.11 -16.41 -16.94
C GLU A 23 15.73 -17.82 -16.94
N ALA A 24 15.47 -18.63 -17.97
CA ALA A 24 16.07 -19.96 -18.12
C ALA A 24 17.58 -19.88 -18.39
N SER A 25 18.02 -18.96 -19.26
CA SER A 25 19.45 -18.75 -19.56
C SER A 25 20.20 -18.25 -18.33
N PHE A 26 19.59 -17.36 -17.54
CA PHE A 26 20.15 -16.89 -16.27
C PHE A 26 20.33 -18.03 -15.26
N ARG A 27 19.34 -18.93 -15.11
CA ARG A 27 19.47 -20.11 -14.23
C ARG A 27 20.59 -21.03 -14.68
N LYS A 28 20.74 -21.24 -15.98
CA LYS A 28 21.84 -22.04 -16.55
C LYS A 28 23.20 -21.42 -16.23
N HIS A 29 23.36 -20.12 -16.47
CA HIS A 29 24.59 -19.40 -16.14
C HIS A 29 24.90 -19.46 -14.64
N GLN A 30 23.89 -19.41 -13.78
CA GLN A 30 24.06 -19.52 -12.33
C GLN A 30 24.45 -20.93 -11.86
N ALA A 31 24.09 -21.98 -12.62
CA ALA A 31 24.52 -23.35 -12.38
C ALA A 31 25.98 -23.61 -12.82
N GLU A 32 26.50 -22.81 -13.76
CA GLU A 32 27.87 -22.88 -14.27
C GLU A 32 28.89 -22.10 -13.42
N LEU A 33 28.43 -21.34 -12.41
CA LEU A 33 29.30 -20.53 -11.55
C LEU A 33 30.17 -21.38 -10.62
N THR A 34 31.46 -21.03 -10.52
CA THR A 34 32.39 -21.63 -9.56
C THR A 34 32.03 -21.27 -8.10
N THR A 35 32.46 -22.10 -7.14
CA THR A 35 32.17 -21.90 -5.70
C THR A 35 32.64 -20.53 -5.19
N SER A 36 33.83 -20.08 -5.59
CA SER A 36 34.37 -18.76 -5.22
C SER A 36 33.53 -17.60 -5.77
N GLN A 37 33.13 -17.66 -7.05
CA GLN A 37 32.25 -16.66 -7.66
C GLN A 37 30.86 -16.64 -6.99
N ARG A 38 30.36 -17.82 -6.59
CA ARG A 38 29.09 -17.94 -5.88
C ARG A 38 29.14 -17.29 -4.50
N VAL A 39 30.20 -17.53 -3.73
CA VAL A 39 30.43 -16.88 -2.43
C VAL A 39 30.54 -15.37 -2.59
N SER A 40 31.30 -14.88 -3.57
CA SER A 40 31.40 -13.44 -3.88
C SER A 40 30.05 -12.81 -4.21
N LEU A 41 29.22 -13.49 -5.00
CA LEU A 41 27.86 -13.03 -5.35
C LEU A 41 26.94 -12.95 -4.12
N TYR A 42 26.95 -13.96 -3.26
CA TYR A 42 26.15 -13.94 -2.03
C TYR A 42 26.66 -12.92 -1.02
N ALA A 43 27.97 -12.69 -0.93
CA ALA A 43 28.56 -11.63 -0.11
C ALA A 43 28.12 -10.24 -0.60
N LEU A 44 28.18 -9.99 -1.90
CA LEU A 44 27.68 -8.74 -2.51
C LEU A 44 26.19 -8.53 -2.22
N ARG A 45 25.37 -9.57 -2.41
CA ARG A 45 23.93 -9.49 -2.09
C ARG A 45 23.69 -9.22 -0.62
N SER A 46 24.43 -9.86 0.28
CA SER A 46 24.34 -9.61 1.72
C SER A 46 24.66 -8.16 2.06
N LEU A 47 25.76 -7.62 1.52
CA LEU A 47 26.16 -6.23 1.70
C LEU A 47 25.08 -5.24 1.22
N ILE A 48 24.53 -5.45 0.03
CA ILE A 48 23.46 -4.57 -0.50
C ILE A 48 22.18 -4.67 0.36
N ASN A 49 21.81 -5.87 0.82
CA ASN A 49 20.65 -6.03 1.70
C ASN A 49 20.86 -5.38 3.07
N ILE A 50 22.07 -5.45 3.64
CA ILE A 50 22.42 -4.71 4.86
C ILE A 50 22.28 -3.21 4.62
N LEU A 51 22.81 -2.69 3.52
CA LEU A 51 22.68 -1.28 3.16
C LEU A 51 21.21 -0.84 3.03
N VAL A 52 20.36 -1.67 2.42
CA VAL A 52 18.91 -1.44 2.35
C VAL A 52 18.28 -1.37 3.74
N LEU A 53 18.64 -2.29 4.65
CA LEU A 53 18.16 -2.27 6.03
C LEU A 53 18.64 -1.02 6.78
N VAL A 54 19.86 -0.54 6.55
CA VAL A 54 20.34 0.72 7.13
C VAL A 54 19.51 1.90 6.64
N PHE A 55 19.23 2.02 5.33
CA PHE A 55 18.39 3.10 4.81
C PHE A 55 16.96 3.07 5.38
N LEU A 56 16.39 1.88 5.54
CA LEU A 56 15.09 1.70 6.20
C LEU A 56 15.16 2.14 7.67
N GLY A 57 16.15 1.67 8.42
CA GLY A 57 16.34 2.02 9.83
C GLY A 57 16.55 3.52 10.06
N VAL A 58 17.37 4.17 9.22
CA VAL A 58 17.58 5.62 9.25
C VAL A 58 16.28 6.36 8.97
N SER A 59 15.52 5.92 7.97
CA SER A 59 14.23 6.53 7.64
C SER A 59 13.25 6.45 8.82
N PHE A 60 13.15 5.28 9.46
CA PHE A 60 12.28 5.08 10.62
C PHE A 60 12.73 5.91 11.83
N TYR A 61 14.04 5.99 12.08
CA TYR A 61 14.58 6.83 13.16
C TYR A 61 14.29 8.32 12.93
N CYS A 62 14.47 8.81 11.69
CA CYS A 62 14.13 10.18 11.33
C CYS A 62 12.64 10.48 11.51
N ILE A 63 11.76 9.55 11.14
CA ILE A 63 10.30 9.69 11.34
C ILE A 63 9.97 9.75 12.84
N TYR A 64 10.53 8.83 13.64
CA TYR A 64 10.35 8.84 15.09
C TYR A 64 10.80 10.16 15.72
N LEU A 65 11.98 10.66 15.34
CA LEU A 65 12.50 11.95 15.80
C LEU A 65 11.57 13.10 15.38
N ALA A 66 11.10 13.10 14.12
CA ALA A 66 10.22 14.13 13.60
C ALA A 66 8.88 14.18 14.35
N VAL A 67 8.27 13.02 14.62
CA VAL A 67 7.02 12.93 15.40
C VAL A 67 7.25 13.42 16.83
N THR A 68 8.27 12.90 17.52
CA THR A 68 8.53 13.27 18.92
C THR A 68 8.85 14.75 19.09
N TYR A 69 9.70 15.29 18.22
CA TYR A 69 10.08 16.70 18.23
C TYR A 69 8.90 17.63 17.89
N SER A 70 8.11 17.28 16.87
CA SER A 70 6.93 18.06 16.46
C SER A 70 5.91 18.14 17.60
N GLN A 71 5.54 17.00 18.18
CA GLN A 71 4.51 16.94 19.23
C GLN A 71 4.94 17.65 20.51
N GLU A 72 6.19 17.46 20.97
CA GLU A 72 6.69 18.11 22.19
C GLU A 72 6.74 19.63 22.07
N LYS A 73 7.10 20.16 20.90
CA LYS A 73 7.15 21.61 20.67
C LYS A 73 5.76 22.22 20.55
N ILE A 74 4.84 21.55 19.88
CA ILE A 74 3.45 22.02 19.73
C ILE A 74 2.73 22.01 21.08
N GLY A 75 2.94 20.98 21.91
CA GLY A 75 2.29 20.88 23.22
C GLY A 75 2.84 21.80 24.33
N LYS A 76 3.92 22.55 24.07
CA LYS A 76 4.51 23.54 25.00
C LYS A 76 4.32 24.99 24.53
N ALA A 77 3.74 25.21 23.36
CA ALA A 77 3.51 26.55 22.83
C ALA A 77 2.33 27.20 23.58
N ASP A 78 2.62 27.81 24.74
CA ASP A 78 1.69 28.70 25.41
C ASP A 78 1.68 30.04 24.66
N SER A 79 0.54 30.31 24.02
CA SER A 79 0.15 31.50 23.25
C SER A 79 0.87 31.76 21.90
N PRO A 80 0.10 31.94 20.80
CA PRO A 80 0.67 32.17 19.48
C PRO A 80 1.18 33.60 19.37
N ASP A 81 2.49 33.78 19.42
CA ASP A 81 3.09 35.04 18.99
C ASP A 81 3.01 35.12 17.46
N LYS A 82 2.42 36.19 16.91
CA LYS A 82 2.08 36.31 15.47
C LYS A 82 3.28 36.11 14.53
N SER A 83 4.51 36.30 15.04
CA SER A 83 5.76 36.14 14.30
C SER A 83 6.18 34.67 14.10
N GLN A 84 5.61 33.71 14.83
CA GLN A 84 6.03 32.29 14.82
C GLN A 84 5.04 31.33 14.13
N TYR A 85 3.90 31.82 13.63
CA TYR A 85 2.87 30.99 12.99
C TYR A 85 3.41 30.10 11.86
N LEU A 86 4.29 30.63 11.00
CA LEU A 86 4.89 29.84 9.91
C LEU A 86 5.77 28.71 10.44
N LEU A 87 6.49 28.93 11.54
CA LEU A 87 7.33 27.93 12.16
C LEU A 87 6.49 26.82 12.80
N GLU A 88 5.41 27.19 13.48
CA GLU A 88 4.44 26.23 14.05
C GLU A 88 3.77 25.37 12.97
N LEU A 89 3.36 25.98 11.86
CA LEU A 89 2.80 25.26 10.71
C LEU A 89 3.84 24.27 10.15
N LEU A 90 5.08 24.71 9.96
CA LEU A 90 6.15 23.87 9.43
C LEU A 90 6.47 22.70 10.37
N LEU A 91 6.46 22.94 11.68
CA LEU A 91 6.59 21.90 12.70
C LEU A 91 5.41 20.93 12.69
N ALA A 92 4.19 21.39 12.50
CA ALA A 92 2.98 20.56 12.47
C ALA A 92 2.94 19.60 11.26
N TYR A 93 3.55 19.98 10.14
CA TYR A 93 3.69 19.14 8.94
C TYR A 93 5.03 18.42 8.84
N LEU A 94 5.95 18.61 9.79
CA LEU A 94 7.28 18.00 9.79
C LEU A 94 7.24 16.47 9.67
N PRO A 95 6.41 15.73 10.44
CA PRO A 95 6.34 14.27 10.30
C PRO A 95 5.91 13.85 8.88
N SER A 96 4.86 14.49 8.35
CA SER A 96 4.35 14.26 6.99
C SER A 96 5.39 14.55 5.91
N ALA A 97 6.18 15.61 6.09
CA ALA A 97 7.27 15.98 5.19
C ALA A 97 8.38 14.92 5.20
N VAL A 98 8.81 14.47 6.38
CA VAL A 98 9.87 13.45 6.53
C VAL A 98 9.43 12.11 5.96
N ILE A 99 8.20 11.67 6.22
CA ILE A 99 7.64 10.42 5.69
C ILE A 99 7.59 10.47 4.17
N THR A 100 7.09 11.56 3.61
CA THR A 100 6.98 11.70 2.16
C THR A 100 8.35 11.78 1.49
N ALA A 101 9.31 12.50 2.09
CA ALA A 101 10.68 12.54 1.62
C ALA A 101 11.32 11.14 1.63
N ALA A 102 11.13 10.35 2.71
CA ALA A 102 11.60 8.97 2.76
C ALA A 102 10.95 8.09 1.68
N ASN A 103 9.63 8.19 1.52
CA ASN A 103 8.86 7.45 0.50
C ASN A 103 9.18 7.86 -0.95
N LEU A 104 9.89 8.96 -1.16
CA LEU A 104 10.34 9.44 -2.48
C LEU A 104 11.82 9.10 -2.72
N LEU A 105 12.70 9.40 -1.76
CA LEU A 105 14.15 9.23 -1.90
C LEU A 105 14.60 7.77 -1.78
N VAL A 106 14.05 7.02 -0.83
CA VAL A 106 14.49 5.65 -0.57
C VAL A 106 14.18 4.69 -1.73
N PRO A 107 12.98 4.73 -2.36
CA PRO A 107 12.72 3.94 -3.56
C PRO A 107 13.64 4.29 -4.73
N MET A 108 14.04 5.56 -4.89
CA MET A 108 15.02 5.93 -5.92
C MET A 108 16.37 5.25 -5.67
N ILE A 109 16.81 5.18 -4.40
CA ILE A 109 18.03 4.44 -4.02
C ILE A 109 17.85 2.94 -4.32
N PHE A 110 16.70 2.34 -3.98
CA PHE A 110 16.44 0.93 -4.28
C PHE A 110 16.51 0.61 -5.78
N HIS A 111 16.01 1.50 -6.64
CA HIS A 111 16.12 1.35 -8.08
C HIS A 111 17.56 1.32 -8.59
N VAL A 112 18.48 2.03 -7.94
CA VAL A 112 19.92 2.00 -8.27
C VAL A 112 20.60 0.75 -7.70
N LEU A 113 20.20 0.30 -6.50
CA LEU A 113 20.81 -0.84 -5.81
C LEU A 113 20.41 -2.20 -6.38
N VAL A 114 19.15 -2.39 -6.78
CA VAL A 114 18.62 -3.70 -7.22
C VAL A 114 19.34 -4.28 -8.46
N PRO A 115 19.68 -3.50 -9.50
CA PRO A 115 20.47 -4.00 -10.63
C PRO A 115 21.85 -4.53 -10.21
N LEU A 116 22.46 -3.98 -9.15
CA LEU A 116 23.76 -4.41 -8.63
C LEU A 116 23.71 -5.81 -8.01
N GLU A 117 22.54 -6.25 -7.53
CA GLU A 117 22.34 -7.58 -6.92
C GLU A 117 22.34 -8.72 -7.94
N LYS A 118 22.37 -8.39 -9.24
CA LYS A 118 22.37 -9.33 -10.38
C LYS A 118 21.26 -10.38 -10.25
N TYR A 119 20.06 -9.95 -9.87
CA TYR A 119 18.86 -10.79 -9.88
C TYR A 119 18.28 -10.90 -11.30
N PRO A 120 17.49 -11.93 -11.62
CA PRO A 120 16.72 -11.95 -12.86
C PRO A 120 15.70 -10.81 -12.84
N LEU A 121 15.38 -10.25 -14.01
CA LEU A 121 14.55 -9.05 -14.15
C LEU A 121 13.16 -9.20 -13.49
N SER A 122 12.57 -10.39 -13.54
CA SER A 122 11.30 -10.71 -12.90
C SER A 122 11.37 -10.61 -11.36
N PHE A 123 12.49 -11.01 -10.77
CA PHE A 123 12.73 -10.91 -9.33
C PHE A 123 13.10 -9.49 -8.92
N GLN A 124 13.87 -8.77 -9.74
CA GLN A 124 14.21 -7.36 -9.50
C GLN A 124 12.94 -6.50 -9.29
N ILE A 125 11.93 -6.66 -10.15
CA ILE A 125 10.68 -5.91 -10.00
C ILE A 125 9.96 -6.29 -8.70
N LYS A 126 9.87 -7.58 -8.38
CA LYS A 126 9.19 -8.07 -7.17
C LYS A 126 9.88 -7.59 -5.89
N ILE A 127 11.21 -7.65 -5.82
CA ILE A 127 11.96 -7.23 -4.63
C ILE A 127 11.90 -5.71 -4.44
N THR A 128 11.98 -4.92 -5.52
CA THR A 128 11.77 -3.46 -5.44
C THR A 128 10.39 -3.13 -4.93
N LEU A 129 9.34 -3.77 -5.48
CA LEU A 129 7.98 -3.56 -5.01
C LEU A 129 7.80 -3.95 -3.55
N LEU A 130 8.33 -5.11 -3.13
CA LEU A 130 8.27 -5.55 -1.74
C LEU A 130 8.96 -4.55 -0.80
N ARG A 131 10.15 -4.05 -1.17
CA ARG A 131 10.87 -3.04 -0.38
C ARG A 131 10.09 -1.72 -0.29
N ASN A 132 9.45 -1.28 -1.37
CA ASN A 132 8.58 -0.10 -1.39
C ASN A 132 7.34 -0.28 -0.51
N VAL A 133 6.72 -1.47 -0.53
CA VAL A 133 5.61 -1.82 0.37
C VAL A 133 6.08 -1.76 1.82
N VAL A 134 7.17 -2.44 2.16
CA VAL A 134 7.72 -2.48 3.52
C VAL A 134 8.01 -1.07 4.01
N LEU A 135 8.67 -0.22 3.21
CA LEU A 135 8.95 1.17 3.57
C LEU A 135 7.67 1.94 3.92
N ARG A 136 6.63 1.89 3.08
CA ARG A 136 5.39 2.67 3.27
C ARG A 136 4.60 2.21 4.50
N PHE A 137 4.41 0.90 4.66
CA PHE A 137 3.68 0.36 5.81
C PHE A 137 4.47 0.50 7.10
N ALA A 138 5.78 0.25 7.10
CA ALA A 138 6.59 0.44 8.28
C ALA A 138 6.65 1.92 8.70
N SER A 139 6.73 2.85 7.74
CA SER A 139 6.65 4.29 8.03
C SER A 139 5.34 4.65 8.72
N LEU A 140 4.20 4.13 8.22
CA LEU A 140 2.90 4.32 8.86
C LEU A 140 2.87 3.69 10.27
N ILE A 141 3.37 2.47 10.43
CA ILE A 141 3.42 1.78 11.73
C ILE A 141 4.25 2.58 12.73
N VAL A 142 5.42 3.12 12.34
CA VAL A 142 6.26 3.93 13.21
C VAL A 142 5.50 5.17 13.69
N VAL A 143 4.77 5.85 12.80
CA VAL A 143 3.93 7.00 13.20
C VAL A 143 2.87 6.58 14.20
N LEU A 144 2.12 5.52 13.90
CA LEU A 144 1.04 5.04 14.75
C LEU A 144 1.55 4.59 16.13
N VAL A 145 2.62 3.81 16.18
CA VAL A 145 3.24 3.35 17.43
C VAL A 145 3.80 4.53 18.23
N THR A 146 4.46 5.48 17.58
CA THR A 146 5.01 6.66 18.27
C THR A 146 3.90 7.52 18.84
N LEU A 147 2.85 7.78 18.05
CA LEU A 147 1.70 8.58 18.46
C LEU A 147 0.93 7.91 19.60
N TRP A 148 0.59 6.62 19.48
CA TRP A 148 -0.08 5.89 20.56
C TRP A 148 0.81 5.75 21.80
N GLY A 149 2.13 5.58 21.64
CA GLY A 149 3.07 5.58 22.74
C GLY A 149 3.05 6.90 23.52
N GLN A 150 2.99 8.04 22.82
CA GLN A 150 2.87 9.36 23.46
C GLN A 150 1.53 9.58 24.16
N ILE A 151 0.43 9.07 23.58
CA ILE A 151 -0.92 9.14 24.17
C ILE A 151 -1.02 8.26 25.41
N THR A 152 -0.50 7.03 25.36
CA THR A 152 -0.61 6.00 26.42
C THR A 152 0.53 6.01 27.43
N CYS A 153 1.45 6.97 27.36
CA CYS A 153 2.69 7.00 28.14
C CYS A 153 3.49 5.68 28.05
N ASN A 154 3.65 5.16 26.83
CA ASN A 154 4.30 3.87 26.51
C ASN A 154 3.66 2.68 27.26
N GLY A 155 2.37 2.75 27.56
CA GLY A 155 1.65 1.72 28.30
C GLY A 155 1.97 1.68 29.79
N ASN A 156 2.62 2.71 30.36
CA ASN A 156 2.87 2.80 31.79
C ASN A 156 1.82 3.69 32.50
N PRO A 157 0.81 3.10 33.16
CA PRO A 157 -0.25 3.85 33.83
C PRO A 157 0.22 4.61 35.08
N GLN A 158 1.40 4.30 35.62
CA GLN A 158 1.96 5.00 36.78
C GLN A 158 2.79 6.24 36.41
N ASN A 159 2.93 6.54 35.12
CA ASN A 159 3.58 7.76 34.69
C ASN A 159 2.78 8.98 35.17
N SER A 160 3.43 9.98 35.76
CA SER A 160 2.79 11.19 36.27
C SER A 160 1.92 11.91 35.22
N LYS A 161 2.27 11.79 33.94
CA LYS A 161 1.53 12.35 32.81
C LYS A 161 0.19 11.65 32.52
N CYS A 162 0.07 10.35 32.83
CA CYS A 162 -1.11 9.53 32.53
C CYS A 162 -1.94 9.14 33.77
N HIS A 163 -1.43 9.38 34.98
CA HIS A 163 -2.04 8.90 36.23
C HIS A 163 -3.52 9.29 36.41
N ASN A 164 -3.89 10.54 36.09
CA ASN A 164 -5.23 11.06 36.40
C ASN A 164 -6.30 10.71 35.34
N CYS A 165 -5.87 10.45 34.09
CA CYS A 165 -6.79 10.32 32.95
C CYS A 165 -6.61 9.01 32.16
N GLY A 166 -5.60 8.19 32.45
CA GLY A 166 -5.26 7.00 31.67
C GLY A 166 -4.60 7.31 30.32
N TYR A 167 -4.40 8.59 30.00
CA TYR A 167 -3.69 9.09 28.82
C TYR A 167 -3.00 10.42 29.14
N ASN A 168 -2.07 10.83 28.28
CA ASN A 168 -1.27 12.05 28.43
C ASN A 168 -2.09 13.31 28.11
N ASN A 169 -2.89 13.76 29.08
CA ASN A 169 -3.78 14.91 28.94
C ASN A 169 -3.05 16.25 28.79
N HIS A 170 -1.79 16.35 29.24
CA HIS A 170 -1.01 17.58 29.09
C HIS A 170 -0.57 17.80 27.63
N LEU A 171 -0.16 16.73 26.94
CA LEU A 171 0.29 16.82 25.55
C LEU A 171 -0.89 16.77 24.58
N HIS A 172 -1.88 15.92 24.89
CA HIS A 172 -3.04 15.68 24.04
C HIS A 172 -4.32 15.79 24.87
N PRO A 173 -4.85 17.01 25.11
CA PRO A 173 -6.12 17.17 25.81
C PRO A 173 -7.28 16.49 25.06
N CYS A 174 -7.17 16.43 23.73
CA CYS A 174 -8.11 15.82 22.79
C CYS A 174 -7.40 14.83 21.86
N TRP A 175 -6.95 13.70 22.40
CA TRP A 175 -6.08 12.78 21.66
C TRP A 175 -6.75 12.20 20.40
N GLU A 176 -8.06 11.95 20.40
CA GLU A 176 -8.80 11.48 19.23
C GLU A 176 -8.67 12.46 18.07
N THR A 177 -8.79 13.76 18.38
CA THR A 177 -8.68 14.83 17.40
C THR A 177 -7.24 14.93 16.89
N SER A 178 -6.24 14.80 17.77
CA SER A 178 -4.82 14.77 17.37
C SER A 178 -4.53 13.63 16.38
N VAL A 179 -5.06 12.42 16.63
CA VAL A 179 -4.92 11.28 15.71
C VAL A 179 -5.56 11.58 14.35
N GLY A 180 -6.79 12.11 14.35
CA GLY A 180 -7.49 12.50 13.12
C GLY A 180 -6.73 13.57 12.34
N GLN A 181 -6.16 14.56 13.03
CA GLN A 181 -5.35 15.63 12.43
C GLN A 181 -4.07 15.09 11.78
N GLU A 182 -3.37 14.14 12.40
CA GLU A 182 -2.19 13.53 11.78
C GLU A 182 -2.53 12.79 10.49
N MET A 183 -3.59 11.97 10.50
CA MET A 183 -4.04 11.26 9.28
C MET A 183 -4.52 12.22 8.18
N TYR A 184 -5.21 13.30 8.56
CA TYR A 184 -5.62 14.37 7.65
C TYR A 184 -4.41 15.09 7.02
N LYS A 185 -3.42 15.49 7.84
CA LYS A 185 -2.20 16.15 7.38
C LYS A 185 -1.43 15.27 6.41
N LEU A 186 -1.28 13.98 6.70
CA LEU A 186 -0.65 13.01 5.80
C LEU A 186 -1.38 12.91 4.45
N MET A 187 -2.71 12.85 4.46
CA MET A 187 -3.52 12.75 3.24
C MET A 187 -3.40 14.00 2.36
N ILE A 188 -3.49 15.20 2.94
CA ILE A 188 -3.34 16.46 2.19
C ILE A 188 -1.92 16.60 1.66
N PHE A 189 -0.92 16.29 2.47
CA PHE A 189 0.48 16.39 2.06
C PHE A 189 0.81 15.39 0.92
N ASP A 190 0.26 14.18 0.96
CA ASP A 190 0.34 13.20 -0.12
C ASP A 190 -0.24 13.72 -1.45
N LEU A 191 -1.38 14.43 -1.40
CA LEU A 191 -1.96 15.08 -2.59
C LEU A 191 -1.05 16.18 -3.13
N VAL A 192 -0.56 17.08 -2.26
CA VAL A 192 0.33 18.18 -2.65
C VAL A 192 1.62 17.66 -3.26
N ILE A 193 2.27 16.68 -2.64
CA ILE A 193 3.50 16.11 -3.19
C ILE A 193 3.23 15.35 -4.48
N THR A 194 2.12 14.62 -4.60
CA THR A 194 1.76 13.98 -5.87
C THR A 194 1.67 15.01 -7.00
N PHE A 195 1.01 16.15 -6.75
CA PHE A 195 0.94 17.25 -7.72
C PHE A 195 2.32 17.84 -8.03
N LEU A 196 3.13 18.13 -7.00
CA LEU A 196 4.46 18.69 -7.17
C LEU A 196 5.41 17.76 -7.93
N VAL A 197 5.36 16.45 -7.69
CA VAL A 197 6.17 15.47 -8.43
C VAL A 197 5.79 15.46 -9.91
N ILE A 198 4.50 15.52 -10.23
CA ILE A 198 4.05 15.60 -11.63
C ILE A 198 4.59 16.88 -12.30
N LEU A 199 4.50 18.02 -11.63
CA LEU A 199 4.86 19.33 -12.19
C LEU A 199 6.37 19.59 -12.23
N LEU A 200 7.10 19.23 -11.17
CA LEU A 200 8.53 19.56 -11.00
C LEU A 200 9.48 18.43 -11.38
N VAL A 201 9.00 17.18 -11.46
CA VAL A 201 9.84 16.02 -11.79
C VAL A 201 9.41 15.39 -13.11
N GLU A 202 8.14 14.96 -13.22
CA GLU A 202 7.69 14.21 -14.41
C GLU A 202 7.69 15.09 -15.68
N PHE A 203 7.13 16.30 -15.61
CA PHE A 203 7.06 17.22 -16.75
C PHE A 203 8.45 17.75 -17.19
N PRO A 204 9.31 18.26 -16.29
CA PRO A 204 10.63 18.74 -16.69
C PRO A 204 11.53 17.62 -17.21
N ARG A 205 11.43 16.40 -16.64
CA ARG A 205 12.13 15.22 -17.16
C ARG A 205 11.80 14.98 -18.63
N LYS A 206 10.52 15.06 -19.02
CA LYS A 206 10.12 14.90 -20.43
C LYS A 206 10.69 16.00 -21.31
N MET A 207 10.60 17.26 -20.87
CA MET A 207 11.16 18.40 -21.60
C MET A 207 12.66 18.25 -21.82
N LEU A 208 13.43 17.97 -20.77
CA LEU A 208 14.88 17.84 -20.83
C LEU A 208 15.35 16.73 -21.77
N VAL A 209 14.70 15.55 -21.72
CA VAL A 209 15.06 14.41 -22.60
C VAL A 209 14.72 14.70 -24.07
N THR A 210 13.65 15.47 -24.33
CA THR A 210 13.23 15.81 -25.69
C THR A 210 14.09 16.90 -26.32
N TYR A 211 14.46 17.93 -25.53
CA TYR A 211 15.23 19.09 -26.04
C TYR A 211 16.75 18.85 -26.10
N TRP A 212 17.32 18.03 -25.21
CA TRP A 212 18.76 17.74 -25.18
C TRP A 212 19.09 16.25 -25.37
N PRO A 213 18.87 15.69 -26.57
CA PRO A 213 19.12 14.27 -26.84
C PRO A 213 20.61 13.88 -26.85
N SER A 214 21.52 14.85 -26.95
CA SER A 214 22.97 14.62 -27.05
C SER A 214 23.65 14.31 -25.72
N ASN A 215 23.00 14.57 -24.58
CA ASN A 215 23.58 14.36 -23.26
C ASN A 215 23.47 12.89 -22.81
N LEU A 216 24.61 12.25 -22.55
CA LEU A 216 24.67 10.83 -22.15
C LEU A 216 23.92 10.55 -20.84
N LEU A 217 23.99 11.48 -19.87
CA LEU A 217 23.28 11.38 -18.59
C LEU A 217 21.75 11.44 -18.76
N LEU A 218 21.25 12.29 -19.66
CA LEU A 218 19.82 12.39 -19.98
C LEU A 218 19.32 11.16 -20.74
N LYS A 219 20.18 10.57 -21.56
CA LYS A 219 19.90 9.28 -22.23
C LYS A 219 19.85 8.10 -21.24
N TRP A 220 20.71 8.12 -20.21
CA TRP A 220 20.67 7.13 -19.12
C TRP A 220 19.45 7.31 -18.21
N TRP A 221 19.12 8.57 -17.87
CA TRP A 221 17.92 8.89 -17.09
C TRP A 221 16.66 8.46 -17.87
N GLY A 222 16.59 8.74 -19.17
CA GLY A 222 15.54 8.27 -20.07
C GLY A 222 14.14 8.84 -19.77
N GLU A 223 13.20 8.58 -20.66
CA GLU A 223 11.79 8.98 -20.47
C GLU A 223 11.13 8.17 -19.35
N GLN A 224 10.19 8.80 -18.63
CA GLN A 224 9.42 8.14 -17.58
C GLN A 224 8.52 7.04 -18.18
N GLU A 225 8.56 5.85 -17.58
CA GLU A 225 7.58 4.80 -17.83
C GLU A 225 6.46 4.84 -16.78
N PHE A 226 5.23 4.58 -17.21
CA PHE A 226 4.11 4.47 -16.28
C PHE A 226 4.08 3.09 -15.60
N MET A 227 4.66 3.03 -14.40
CA MET A 227 4.65 1.82 -13.57
C MET A 227 3.30 1.68 -12.86
N VAL A 228 2.45 0.78 -13.37
CA VAL A 228 1.15 0.45 -12.75
C VAL A 228 1.30 0.02 -11.28
N PRO A 229 2.26 -0.85 -10.91
CA PRO A 229 2.42 -1.28 -9.51
C PRO A 229 2.63 -0.12 -8.53
N ASP A 230 3.55 0.80 -8.79
CA ASP A 230 3.87 1.89 -7.84
C ASP A 230 2.67 2.83 -7.59
N ASN A 231 1.85 3.04 -8.62
CA ASN A 231 0.61 3.82 -8.49
C ASN A 231 -0.44 3.05 -7.66
N ILE A 232 -0.57 1.72 -7.82
CA ILE A 232 -1.43 0.89 -6.97
C ILE A 232 -0.94 0.95 -5.52
N LEU A 233 0.37 0.85 -5.25
CA LEU A 233 0.92 0.99 -3.90
C LEU A 233 0.58 2.36 -3.29
N GLY A 234 0.52 3.43 -4.10
CA GLY A 234 0.10 4.76 -3.65
C GLY A 234 -1.36 4.79 -3.25
N LEU A 235 -2.20 4.13 -4.04
CA LEU A 235 -3.62 3.97 -3.75
C LEU A 235 -3.84 3.23 -2.43
N VAL A 236 -3.20 2.07 -2.25
CA VAL A 236 -3.36 1.24 -1.05
C VAL A 236 -2.87 1.97 0.21
N TYR A 237 -1.75 2.70 0.12
CA TYR A 237 -1.28 3.55 1.21
C TYR A 237 -2.33 4.61 1.60
N GLY A 238 -2.90 5.32 0.62
CA GLY A 238 -3.96 6.29 0.86
C GLY A 238 -5.23 5.68 1.46
N GLN A 239 -5.61 4.46 1.05
CA GLN A 239 -6.75 3.73 1.62
C GLN A 239 -6.48 3.37 3.08
N THR A 240 -5.27 2.91 3.39
CA THR A 240 -4.86 2.59 4.76
C THR A 240 -4.90 3.81 5.68
N LEU A 241 -4.44 4.97 5.20
CA LEU A 241 -4.58 6.24 5.95
C LEU A 241 -6.04 6.59 6.22
N CYS A 242 -6.89 6.46 5.19
CA CYS A 242 -8.32 6.74 5.31
C CYS A 242 -9.00 5.81 6.33
N TRP A 243 -8.71 4.51 6.29
CA TRP A 243 -9.28 3.54 7.24
C TRP A 243 -8.84 3.81 8.68
N THR A 244 -7.56 4.15 8.86
CA THR A 244 -7.01 4.45 10.18
C THR A 244 -7.62 5.73 10.77
N GLY A 245 -7.84 6.76 9.94
CA GLY A 245 -8.39 8.04 10.38
C GLY A 245 -9.91 8.14 10.39
N ALA A 246 -10.64 7.25 9.71
CA ALA A 246 -12.10 7.35 9.53
C ALA A 246 -12.89 7.38 10.84
N LEU A 247 -12.44 6.65 11.86
CA LEU A 247 -13.06 6.64 13.19
C LEU A 247 -13.01 8.02 13.87
N PHE A 248 -11.88 8.72 13.71
CA PHE A 248 -11.59 9.98 14.41
C PHE A 248 -11.99 11.21 13.60
N CYS A 249 -11.98 11.11 12.27
CA CYS A 249 -12.36 12.17 11.34
C CYS A 249 -13.38 11.61 10.33
N PRO A 250 -14.70 11.72 10.60
CA PRO A 250 -15.73 11.12 9.74
C PRO A 250 -15.83 11.78 8.36
N LEU A 251 -15.26 12.98 8.18
CA LEU A 251 -15.19 13.67 6.88
C LEU A 251 -14.01 13.18 6.01
N LEU A 252 -13.06 12.44 6.58
CA LEU A 252 -11.86 11.96 5.89
C LEU A 252 -12.18 11.10 4.64
N PRO A 253 -13.17 10.18 4.65
CA PRO A 253 -13.53 9.41 3.45
C PRO A 253 -14.06 10.28 2.30
N VAL A 254 -14.81 11.34 2.60
CA VAL A 254 -15.31 12.29 1.60
C VAL A 254 -14.14 13.02 0.95
N LEU A 255 -13.21 13.53 1.77
CA LEU A 255 -12.01 14.19 1.29
C LEU A 255 -11.10 13.26 0.48
N ASN A 256 -10.98 11.99 0.91
CA ASN A 256 -10.22 10.98 0.18
C ASN A 256 -10.85 10.65 -1.18
N THR A 257 -12.18 10.69 -1.26
CA THR A 257 -12.90 10.52 -2.54
C THR A 257 -12.58 11.67 -3.50
N ILE A 258 -12.63 12.92 -3.02
CA ILE A 258 -12.23 14.10 -3.80
C ILE A 258 -10.75 13.99 -4.22
N LYS A 259 -9.87 13.57 -3.30
CA LYS A 259 -8.45 13.32 -3.57
C LYS A 259 -8.26 12.37 -4.73
N TYR A 260 -8.92 11.21 -4.73
CA TYR A 260 -8.74 10.22 -5.79
C TYR A 260 -9.31 10.66 -7.13
N ILE A 261 -10.39 11.43 -7.15
CA ILE A 261 -10.87 12.07 -8.39
C ILE A 261 -9.79 12.99 -8.96
N ALA A 262 -9.20 13.86 -8.13
CA ALA A 262 -8.12 14.74 -8.55
C ALA A 262 -6.88 13.95 -9.04
N VAL A 263 -6.41 12.98 -8.24
CA VAL A 263 -5.25 12.13 -8.58
C VAL A 263 -5.47 11.36 -9.88
N PHE A 264 -6.69 10.87 -10.12
CA PHE A 264 -7.03 10.18 -11.36
C PHE A 264 -6.82 11.07 -12.59
N TYR A 265 -7.38 12.29 -12.59
CA TYR A 265 -7.21 13.21 -13.71
C TYR A 265 -5.77 13.69 -13.87
N MET A 266 -5.07 13.98 -12.78
CA MET A 266 -3.66 14.37 -12.81
C MET A 266 -2.77 13.25 -13.40
N LYS A 267 -2.94 12.01 -12.94
CA LYS A 267 -2.17 10.87 -13.46
C LYS A 267 -2.56 10.50 -14.89
N LYS A 268 -3.84 10.66 -15.28
CA LYS A 268 -4.28 10.52 -16.67
C LYS A 268 -3.56 11.52 -17.57
N LEU A 269 -3.52 12.79 -17.19
CA LEU A 269 -2.83 13.83 -17.95
C LEU A 269 -1.33 13.52 -18.07
N SER A 270 -0.67 13.16 -16.96
CA SER A 270 0.75 12.81 -16.98
C SER A 270 1.04 11.57 -17.83
N LEU A 271 0.15 10.58 -17.84
CA LEU A 271 0.28 9.40 -18.69
C LEU A 271 0.28 9.75 -20.18
N TYR A 272 -0.60 10.65 -20.62
CA TYR A 272 -0.68 11.06 -22.03
C TYR A 272 0.42 12.05 -22.44
N ALA A 273 0.82 12.96 -21.54
CA ALA A 273 1.76 14.03 -21.86
C ALA A 273 3.23 13.66 -21.60
N ASN A 274 3.53 12.96 -20.50
CA ASN A 274 4.90 12.79 -20.00
C ASN A 274 5.45 11.37 -20.15
N CYS A 275 4.59 10.35 -20.20
CA CYS A 275 5.02 8.96 -20.16
C CYS A 275 5.16 8.35 -21.56
N ARG A 276 6.18 7.50 -21.74
CA ARG A 276 6.27 6.62 -22.90
C ARG A 276 5.39 5.37 -22.71
N PRO A 277 4.90 4.74 -23.79
CA PRO A 277 4.23 3.45 -23.69
C PRO A 277 5.14 2.42 -23.02
N ALA A 278 4.61 1.67 -22.05
CA ALA A 278 5.37 0.62 -21.40
C ALA A 278 5.77 -0.45 -22.43
N GLU A 279 7.08 -0.65 -22.64
CA GLU A 279 7.58 -1.68 -23.55
C GLU A 279 7.38 -3.10 -23.00
N ARG A 280 7.17 -3.22 -21.69
CA ARG A 280 7.10 -4.47 -20.95
C ARG A 280 5.66 -4.73 -20.48
N THR A 281 5.05 -5.81 -20.96
CA THR A 281 3.75 -6.25 -20.47
C THR A 281 3.91 -6.93 -19.12
N PHE A 282 3.51 -6.23 -18.05
CA PHE A 282 3.45 -6.82 -16.72
C PHE A 282 2.43 -7.96 -16.69
N ARG A 283 2.81 -9.11 -16.13
CA ARG A 283 1.94 -10.30 -16.05
C ARG A 283 0.80 -10.06 -15.05
N ALA A 284 -0.26 -9.42 -15.51
CA ALA A 284 -1.40 -8.97 -14.69
C ALA A 284 -2.00 -10.08 -13.79
N SER A 285 -2.00 -11.34 -14.26
CA SER A 285 -2.63 -12.46 -13.53
C SER A 285 -1.90 -12.89 -12.26
N SER A 286 -0.56 -12.76 -12.18
CA SER A 286 0.19 -13.15 -10.98
C SER A 286 0.18 -12.06 -9.91
N SER A 287 -0.13 -10.83 -10.29
CA SER A 287 0.08 -9.64 -9.45
C SER A 287 -1.18 -9.23 -8.69
N ASN A 288 -2.37 -9.63 -9.15
CA ASN A 288 -3.62 -9.35 -8.46
C ASN A 288 -3.63 -9.89 -7.02
N SER A 289 -3.20 -11.15 -6.83
CA SER A 289 -3.11 -11.76 -5.49
C SER A 289 -2.11 -11.02 -4.58
N PHE A 290 -1.01 -10.51 -5.14
CA PHE A 290 -0.03 -9.73 -4.39
C PHE A 290 -0.62 -8.40 -3.89
N PHE A 291 -1.32 -7.66 -4.76
CA PHE A 291 -1.96 -6.41 -4.33
C PHE A 291 -3.12 -6.62 -3.36
N LEU A 292 -3.91 -7.69 -3.54
CA LEU A 292 -4.96 -8.07 -2.57
C LEU A 292 -4.38 -8.41 -1.20
N LEU A 293 -3.25 -9.14 -1.15
CA LEU A 293 -2.55 -9.41 0.10
C LEU A 293 -2.08 -8.11 0.78
N ILE A 294 -1.50 -7.17 0.02
CA ILE A 294 -1.05 -5.89 0.57
C ILE A 294 -2.23 -5.05 1.08
N LEU A 295 -3.35 -5.04 0.35
CA LEU A 295 -4.57 -4.37 0.78
C LEU A 295 -5.09 -4.93 2.10
N LEU A 296 -5.09 -6.27 2.23
CA LEU A 296 -5.46 -6.96 3.47
C LEU A 296 -4.52 -6.57 4.62
N LEU A 297 -3.20 -6.55 4.39
CA LEU A 297 -2.23 -6.10 5.38
C LEU A 297 -2.51 -4.66 5.83
N GLY A 298 -2.77 -3.75 4.88
CA GLY A 298 -3.15 -2.38 5.21
C GLY A 298 -4.42 -2.31 6.06
N PHE A 299 -5.45 -3.07 5.71
CA PHE A 299 -6.67 -3.13 6.50
C PHE A 299 -6.40 -3.62 7.94
N THR A 300 -5.61 -4.69 8.10
CA THR A 300 -5.26 -5.21 9.43
C THR A 300 -4.49 -4.18 10.27
N ILE A 301 -3.55 -3.45 9.67
CA ILE A 301 -2.79 -2.39 10.34
C ILE A 301 -3.72 -1.26 10.80
N SER A 302 -4.74 -0.90 10.02
CA SER A 302 -5.73 0.12 10.40
C SER A 302 -6.70 -0.34 11.49
N CYS A 303 -7.09 -1.63 11.50
CA CYS A 303 -8.02 -2.15 12.50
C CYS A 303 -7.42 -2.21 13.90
N VAL A 304 -6.14 -2.55 14.05
CA VAL A 304 -5.47 -2.67 15.36
C VAL A 304 -5.63 -1.41 16.23
N PRO A 305 -5.21 -0.21 15.79
CA PRO A 305 -5.35 1.01 16.58
C PRO A 305 -6.83 1.38 16.80
N ALA A 306 -7.70 1.17 15.81
CA ALA A 306 -9.13 1.46 15.93
C ALA A 306 -9.79 0.61 17.02
N LEU A 307 -9.57 -0.71 16.99
CA LEU A 307 -10.12 -1.63 18.00
C LEU A 307 -9.52 -1.35 19.38
N TYR A 308 -8.21 -1.11 19.47
CA TYR A 308 -7.56 -0.76 20.73
C TYR A 308 -8.16 0.53 21.35
N SER A 309 -8.39 1.55 20.52
CA SER A 309 -9.04 2.80 20.95
C SER A 309 -10.50 2.60 21.39
N ILE A 310 -11.26 1.71 20.75
CA ILE A 310 -12.68 1.49 21.08
C ILE A 310 -12.83 0.72 22.40
N PHE A 311 -12.02 -0.33 22.59
CA PHE A 311 -12.21 -1.30 23.67
C PHE A 311 -11.34 -1.08 24.90
N VAL A 312 -10.18 -0.44 24.77
CA VAL A 312 -9.18 -0.38 25.85
C VAL A 312 -8.92 1.05 26.33
N LEU A 313 -8.77 2.00 25.39
CA LEU A 313 -8.34 3.35 25.74
C LEU A 313 -9.52 4.20 26.26
N PRO A 314 -9.37 4.92 27.39
CA PRO A 314 -10.41 5.83 27.85
C PRO A 314 -10.52 7.05 26.90
N PRO A 315 -11.75 7.50 26.60
CA PRO A 315 -11.96 8.67 25.76
C PRO A 315 -11.45 9.96 26.42
N SER A 316 -11.15 10.98 25.62
CA SER A 316 -10.71 12.28 26.14
C SER A 316 -11.75 12.89 27.08
N LYS A 317 -11.29 13.39 28.23
CA LYS A 317 -12.17 14.07 29.20
C LYS A 317 -12.52 15.49 28.78
N ALA A 318 -11.65 16.16 28.02
CA ALA A 318 -11.85 17.56 27.62
C ALA A 318 -12.86 17.72 26.48
N CYS A 319 -13.03 16.72 25.61
CA CYS A 319 -13.77 16.86 24.36
C CYS A 319 -14.31 15.52 23.82
N GLY A 320 -15.20 15.60 22.85
CA GLY A 320 -15.74 14.44 22.14
C GLY A 320 -17.13 14.00 22.61
N PRO A 321 -17.76 13.08 21.85
CA PRO A 321 -19.10 12.58 22.15
C PRO A 321 -19.12 11.53 23.28
N PHE A 322 -17.98 10.89 23.56
CA PHE A 322 -17.85 9.82 24.55
C PHE A 322 -17.30 10.31 25.90
N ARG A 323 -17.49 11.59 26.22
CA ARG A 323 -17.03 12.16 27.50
C ARG A 323 -17.65 11.42 28.69
N ASP A 324 -16.88 11.29 29.76
CA ASP A 324 -17.27 10.67 31.04
C ASP A 324 -17.57 9.16 30.96
N GLN A 325 -17.28 8.52 29.84
CA GLN A 325 -17.41 7.08 29.65
C GLN A 325 -16.09 6.37 29.96
N SER A 326 -16.17 5.13 30.42
CA SER A 326 -14.97 4.32 30.69
C SER A 326 -14.24 3.93 29.41
N THR A 327 -14.99 3.61 28.36
CA THR A 327 -14.50 3.24 27.02
C THR A 327 -15.51 3.69 25.96
N MET A 328 -15.12 3.79 24.69
CA MET A 328 -16.09 4.07 23.62
C MET A 328 -17.15 2.97 23.51
N TRP A 329 -16.76 1.72 23.83
CA TRP A 329 -17.67 0.57 23.85
C TRP A 329 -18.76 0.64 24.93
N SER A 330 -18.51 1.30 26.07
CA SER A 330 -19.51 1.34 27.16
C SER A 330 -20.82 2.00 26.71
N VAL A 331 -20.77 3.01 25.83
CA VAL A 331 -21.96 3.64 25.26
C VAL A 331 -22.82 2.65 24.49
N VAL A 332 -22.19 1.78 23.70
CA VAL A 332 -22.90 0.71 22.99
C VAL A 332 -23.56 -0.23 23.98
N SER A 333 -22.83 -0.63 25.04
CA SER A 333 -23.40 -1.52 26.07
C SER A 333 -24.57 -0.89 26.83
N HIS A 334 -24.50 0.41 27.14
CA HIS A 334 -25.58 1.16 27.78
C HIS A 334 -26.78 1.30 26.86
N ALA A 335 -26.57 1.68 25.59
CA ALA A 335 -27.65 1.76 24.60
C ALA A 335 -28.36 0.41 24.40
N VAL A 336 -27.61 -0.70 24.39
CA VAL A 336 -28.19 -2.05 24.32
C VAL A 336 -29.00 -2.40 25.57
N SER A 337 -28.65 -1.85 26.73
CA SER A 337 -29.40 -2.08 27.97
C SER A 337 -30.73 -1.32 28.06
N GLU A 338 -30.89 -0.24 27.29
CA GLU A 338 -32.13 0.55 27.23
C GLU A 338 -33.14 -0.01 26.20
N LEU A 339 -32.75 -0.98 25.38
CA LEU A 339 -33.63 -1.62 24.40
C LEU A 339 -34.67 -2.54 25.07
N PRO A 340 -35.84 -2.76 24.44
CA PRO A 340 -36.84 -3.69 24.93
C PRO A 340 -36.27 -5.12 25.02
N ALA A 341 -36.77 -5.91 25.98
CA ALA A 341 -36.24 -7.24 26.33
C ALA A 341 -36.02 -8.16 25.12
N GLY A 342 -36.99 -8.20 24.18
CA GLY A 342 -36.86 -9.02 22.96
C GLY A 342 -35.69 -8.62 22.06
N ALA A 343 -35.37 -7.33 21.94
CA ALA A 343 -34.24 -6.84 21.17
C ALA A 343 -32.90 -7.09 21.91
N GLN A 344 -32.89 -6.95 23.23
CA GLN A 344 -31.73 -7.24 24.06
C GLN A 344 -31.35 -8.73 23.99
N ASP A 345 -32.33 -9.63 24.13
CA ASP A 345 -32.12 -11.07 24.06
C ASP A 345 -31.66 -11.50 22.66
N PHE A 346 -32.23 -10.90 21.61
CA PHE A 346 -31.77 -11.11 20.23
C PHE A 346 -30.32 -10.69 20.03
N LEU A 347 -29.92 -9.48 20.47
CA LEU A 347 -28.55 -9.00 20.34
C LEU A 347 -27.55 -9.82 21.15
N ARG A 348 -27.92 -10.25 22.38
CA ARG A 348 -27.11 -11.16 23.19
C ARG A 348 -26.98 -12.54 22.55
N PHE A 349 -28.04 -13.05 21.93
CA PHE A 349 -28.00 -14.31 21.19
C PHE A 349 -27.07 -14.22 19.99
N VAL A 350 -27.20 -13.17 19.16
CA VAL A 350 -26.32 -12.94 17.99
C VAL A 350 -24.86 -12.74 18.40
N GLY A 351 -24.62 -12.02 19.50
CA GLY A 351 -23.27 -11.81 20.05
C GLY A 351 -22.69 -13.01 20.81
N SER A 352 -23.48 -14.07 21.04
CA SER A 352 -23.05 -15.24 21.79
C SER A 352 -22.15 -16.14 20.96
N VAL A 353 -21.18 -16.77 21.62
CA VAL A 353 -20.34 -17.84 21.05
C VAL A 353 -21.21 -18.97 20.49
N ALA A 354 -22.38 -19.22 21.10
CA ALA A 354 -23.31 -20.27 20.67
C ALA A 354 -23.93 -19.99 19.28
N PHE A 355 -24.05 -18.73 18.86
CA PHE A 355 -24.52 -18.37 17.52
C PHE A 355 -23.35 -18.15 16.56
N SER A 356 -22.28 -17.49 17.03
CA SER A 356 -21.14 -17.16 16.18
C SER A 356 -20.40 -18.40 15.70
N ALA A 357 -20.18 -19.42 16.55
CA ALA A 357 -19.42 -20.61 16.18
C ALA A 357 -20.12 -21.43 15.07
N PRO A 358 -21.42 -21.75 15.15
CA PRO A 358 -22.15 -22.38 14.04
C PRO A 358 -22.18 -21.52 12.78
N LEU A 359 -22.34 -20.19 12.91
CA LEU A 359 -22.31 -19.28 11.77
C LEU A 359 -20.97 -19.31 11.05
N PHE A 360 -19.85 -19.25 11.79
CA PHE A 360 -18.50 -19.37 11.23
C PHE A 360 -18.29 -20.73 10.57
N LEU A 361 -18.79 -21.81 11.17
CA LEU A 361 -18.72 -23.15 10.57
C LEU A 361 -19.51 -23.18 9.25
N LEU A 362 -20.75 -22.67 9.24
CA LEU A 362 -21.58 -22.62 8.04
C LEU A 362 -20.94 -21.76 6.94
N LEU A 363 -20.41 -20.58 7.29
CA LEU A 363 -19.68 -19.72 6.35
C LEU A 363 -18.42 -20.39 5.82
N SER A 364 -17.70 -21.15 6.65
CA SER A 364 -16.52 -21.90 6.22
C SER A 364 -16.89 -23.01 5.24
N VAL A 365 -17.94 -23.80 5.53
CA VAL A 365 -18.47 -24.83 4.64
C VAL A 365 -18.95 -24.20 3.33
N PHE A 366 -19.65 -23.06 3.40
CA PHE A 366 -20.08 -22.31 2.23
C PHE A 366 -18.88 -21.84 1.39
N MET A 367 -17.83 -21.31 2.01
CA MET A 367 -16.58 -20.94 1.33
C MET A 367 -15.89 -22.15 0.69
N PHE A 368 -15.84 -23.29 1.38
CA PHE A 368 -15.31 -24.53 0.81
C PHE A 368 -16.15 -25.01 -0.37
N TYR A 369 -17.48 -24.94 -0.28
CA TYR A 369 -18.40 -25.25 -1.35
C TYR A 369 -18.17 -24.35 -2.57
N LEU A 370 -18.11 -23.03 -2.37
CA LEU A 370 -17.81 -22.06 -3.44
C LEU A 370 -16.44 -22.33 -4.08
N LYS A 371 -15.42 -22.66 -3.28
CA LYS A 371 -14.09 -23.02 -3.78
C LYS A 371 -14.13 -24.31 -4.61
N ALA A 372 -14.84 -25.34 -4.14
CA ALA A 372 -15.02 -26.60 -4.87
C ALA A 372 -15.79 -26.38 -6.18
N LEU A 373 -16.83 -25.55 -6.14
CA LEU A 373 -17.63 -25.17 -7.31
C LEU A 373 -16.78 -24.40 -8.33
N ALA A 374 -15.99 -23.42 -7.89
CA ALA A 374 -15.06 -22.69 -8.75
C ALA A 374 -14.00 -23.62 -9.39
N SER A 375 -13.48 -24.58 -8.64
CA SER A 375 -12.55 -25.60 -9.15
C SER A 375 -13.22 -26.51 -10.20
N SER A 376 -14.45 -26.95 -9.96
CA SER A 376 -15.24 -27.77 -10.89
C SER A 376 -15.54 -27.01 -12.19
N TYR A 377 -15.97 -25.75 -12.10
CA TYR A 377 -16.16 -24.90 -13.28
C TYR A 377 -14.87 -24.66 -14.04
N SER A 378 -13.76 -24.41 -13.34
CA SER A 378 -12.44 -24.27 -13.98
C SER A 378 -12.05 -25.55 -14.74
N SER A 379 -12.34 -26.73 -14.18
CA SER A 379 -12.08 -28.03 -14.84
C SER A 379 -12.98 -28.24 -16.07
N ARG A 380 -14.28 -27.93 -15.97
CA ARG A 380 -15.22 -27.98 -17.10
C ARG A 380 -14.80 -27.03 -18.23
N ILE A 381 -14.41 -25.80 -17.89
CA ILE A 381 -13.90 -24.83 -18.87
C ILE A 381 -12.65 -25.36 -19.57
N LYS A 382 -11.74 -26.02 -18.83
CA LYS A 382 -10.54 -26.64 -19.40
C LYS A 382 -10.91 -27.76 -20.37
N SER A 383 -11.87 -28.61 -20.02
CA SER A 383 -12.37 -29.68 -20.90
C SER A 383 -13.03 -29.13 -22.17
N LEU A 384 -13.91 -28.12 -22.03
CA LEU A 384 -14.57 -27.47 -23.18
C LEU A 384 -13.55 -26.82 -24.12
N LYS A 385 -12.52 -26.15 -23.58
CA LYS A 385 -11.43 -25.60 -24.40
C LYS A 385 -10.65 -26.69 -25.12
N GLY A 386 -10.46 -27.85 -24.49
CA GLY A 386 -9.84 -29.03 -25.12
C GLY A 386 -10.66 -29.56 -26.29
N GLN A 387 -11.97 -29.73 -26.10
CA GLN A 387 -12.90 -30.15 -27.17
C GLN A 387 -12.92 -29.14 -28.33
N LEU A 388 -12.97 -27.84 -28.04
CA LEU A 388 -12.93 -26.79 -29.05
C LEU A 388 -11.64 -26.83 -29.89
N CYS A 389 -10.51 -27.17 -29.26
CA CYS A 389 -9.23 -27.33 -29.94
C CYS A 389 -9.20 -28.56 -30.85
N LEU A 390 -9.76 -29.70 -30.39
CA LEU A 390 -9.86 -30.93 -31.18
C LEU A 390 -10.79 -30.74 -32.39
N GLU A 391 -11.97 -30.15 -32.21
CA GLU A 391 -12.86 -29.82 -33.34
C GLU A 391 -12.19 -28.88 -34.36
N GLY A 392 -11.39 -27.93 -33.89
CA GLY A 392 -10.62 -27.03 -34.76
C GLY A 392 -9.58 -27.80 -35.60
N GLN A 393 -8.90 -28.77 -35.01
CA GLN A 393 -7.96 -29.66 -35.72
C GLN A 393 -8.67 -30.56 -36.72
N ASP A 394 -9.80 -31.16 -36.34
CA ASP A 394 -10.60 -32.03 -37.23
C ASP A 394 -11.15 -31.25 -38.43
N LYS A 395 -11.66 -30.03 -38.22
CA LYS A 395 -12.10 -29.16 -39.34
C LYS A 395 -10.95 -28.83 -40.27
N PHE A 396 -9.77 -28.49 -39.75
CA PHE A 396 -8.60 -28.21 -40.57
C PHE A 396 -8.15 -29.45 -41.36
N PHE A 397 -8.16 -30.62 -40.72
CA PHE A 397 -7.84 -31.90 -41.36
C PHE A 397 -8.84 -32.22 -42.49
N LEU A 398 -10.14 -32.06 -42.26
CA LEU A 398 -11.19 -32.27 -43.26
C LEU A 398 -11.06 -31.31 -44.45
N VAL A 399 -10.84 -30.01 -44.20
CA VAL A 399 -10.63 -29.02 -45.25
C VAL A 399 -9.41 -29.38 -46.10
N LYS A 400 -8.30 -29.79 -45.47
CA LYS A 400 -7.10 -30.24 -46.17
C LYS A 400 -7.38 -31.46 -47.07
N ARG A 401 -8.10 -32.47 -46.55
CA ARG A 401 -8.49 -33.67 -47.31
C ARG A 401 -9.38 -33.33 -48.51
N ILE A 402 -10.34 -32.43 -48.34
CA ILE A 402 -11.22 -31.96 -49.42
C ILE A 402 -10.40 -31.22 -50.49
N SER A 403 -9.46 -30.35 -50.09
CA SER A 403 -8.60 -29.64 -51.05
C SER A 403 -7.73 -30.59 -51.87
N GLU A 404 -7.17 -31.63 -51.25
CA GLU A 404 -6.37 -32.67 -51.92
C GLU A 404 -7.21 -33.52 -52.89
N LEU A 405 -8.50 -33.72 -52.64
CA LEU A 405 -9.41 -34.48 -53.52
C LEU A 405 -10.02 -33.64 -54.65
N SER A 406 -10.02 -32.31 -54.53
CA SER A 406 -10.54 -31.38 -55.54
C SER A 406 -9.53 -30.99 -56.63
N GLN A 407 -8.30 -31.49 -56.50
CA GLN A 407 -7.17 -31.23 -57.37
C GLN A 407 -6.83 -32.51 -58.15
#